data_AF-A0A0L7QPA0-F1
#
_entry.id   AF-A0A0L7QPA0-F1
#
_cell.length_a   1.000
_cell.length_b   1.000
_cell.length_c   1.000
_cell.angle_alpha   90.00
_cell.angle_beta   90.00
_cell.angle_gamma   90.00
#
_symmetry.space_group_name_H-M   'P 1'
#
loop_
_entity.id
_entity.type
_entity.pdbx_description
1 polymer ?
#
loop_
_entity_poly.entity_id
_entity_poly.type
_entity_poly.pdbx_seq_one_letter_code
_entity_poly.pdbx_strand_id
1 'polypeptide(L)'
;MLVCNLLANNSTKLVPQAPFSPHQTSCDFFLFSRFEQPLRGCRFESIEVIKQNSLNELKAISETEFHRCFEEVKKRWLKCIVSNWDYFEGNRMEIDE
;
A
#
# COMPACT_ATOMS: atom_id res chain seq x y z
N MET A 1 2.68 16.48 17.91
CA MET A 1 1.35 17.13 18.10
C MET A 1 0.87 17.93 16.89
N LEU A 2 1.72 18.62 16.12
CA LEU A 2 1.28 19.42 14.95
C LEU A 2 0.50 18.62 13.88
N VAL A 3 0.97 17.43 13.50
CA VAL A 3 0.32 16.60 12.48
C VAL A 3 -1.07 16.12 12.96
N CYS A 4 -1.18 15.63 14.19
CA CYS A 4 -2.47 15.19 14.74
C CYS A 4 -3.47 16.36 14.82
N ASN A 5 -3.03 17.55 15.22
CA ASN A 5 -3.87 18.74 15.28
C ASN A 5 -4.34 19.16 13.88
N LEU A 6 -3.47 19.09 12.87
CA LEU A 6 -3.84 19.36 11.48
C LEU A 6 -4.91 18.38 10.99
N LEU A 7 -4.75 17.09 11.26
CA LEU A 7 -5.70 16.06 10.84
C LEU A 7 -7.06 16.22 11.55
N ALA A 8 -7.05 16.55 12.83
CA ALA A 8 -8.25 16.86 13.60
C ALA A 8 -8.98 18.10 13.06
N ASN A 9 -8.25 19.18 12.77
CA ASN A 9 -8.81 20.41 12.19
C ASN A 9 -9.45 20.17 10.81
N ASN A 10 -8.91 19.22 10.03
CA ASN A 10 -9.45 18.83 8.74
C ASN A 10 -10.48 17.69 8.82
N SER A 11 -10.96 17.33 10.01
CA SER A 11 -11.94 16.25 10.22
C SER A 11 -11.53 14.90 9.60
N THR A 12 -10.23 14.65 9.48
CA THR A 12 -9.70 13.42 8.87
C THR A 12 -9.72 12.30 9.90
N LYS A 13 -10.46 11.22 9.61
CA LYS A 13 -10.48 10.03 10.47
C LYS A 13 -9.18 9.25 10.31
N LEU A 14 -8.54 8.97 11.43
CA LEU A 14 -7.35 8.14 11.46
C LEU A 14 -7.76 6.67 11.58
N VAL A 15 -7.22 5.84 10.68
CA VAL A 15 -7.30 4.38 10.81
C VAL A 15 -6.10 3.94 11.65
N PRO A 16 -6.31 3.21 12.77
CA PRO A 16 -5.20 2.70 13.57
C PRO A 16 -4.38 1.69 12.77
N GLN A 17 -3.06 1.79 12.87
CA GLN A 17 -2.11 0.89 12.20
C GLN A 17 -1.22 0.24 13.25
N ALA A 18 -1.07 -1.08 13.17
CA ALA A 18 -0.17 -1.80 14.07
C ALA A 18 1.29 -1.47 13.76
N PRO A 19 2.17 -1.36 14.78
CA PRO A 19 3.60 -1.22 14.55
C PRO A 19 4.14 -2.35 13.67
N PHE A 20 5.12 -2.03 12.80
CA PHE A 20 5.84 -3.00 11.97
C PHE A 20 4.95 -3.90 11.08
N SER A 21 3.77 -3.45 10.66
CA SER A 21 2.83 -4.28 9.87
C SER A 21 2.71 -3.82 8.40
N PRO A 22 3.78 -3.92 7.57
CA PRO A 22 3.75 -3.44 6.18
C PRO A 22 2.76 -4.23 5.31
N HIS A 23 2.52 -5.50 5.63
CA HIS A 23 1.52 -6.32 4.94
C HIS A 23 0.10 -5.77 5.11
N GLN A 24 -0.18 -4.91 6.09
CA GLN A 24 -1.49 -4.25 6.25
C GLN A 24 -1.60 -2.93 5.46
N THR A 25 -0.48 -2.39 4.96
CA THR A 25 -0.44 -1.09 4.29
C THR A 25 -0.58 -1.25 2.79
N SER A 26 -1.61 -0.63 2.19
CA SER A 26 -1.81 -0.61 0.73
C SER A 26 -0.62 -0.02 -0.03
N CYS A 27 0.10 0.94 0.55
CA CYS A 27 1.29 1.51 -0.07
C CYS A 27 2.41 0.46 -0.24
N ASP A 28 2.72 -0.28 0.83
CA ASP A 28 3.87 -1.18 0.87
C ASP A 28 3.66 -2.42 -0.02
N PHE A 29 2.52 -3.13 0.12
CA PHE A 29 2.29 -4.36 -0.62
C PHE A 29 1.81 -4.14 -2.07
N PHE A 30 1.23 -2.98 -2.39
CA PHE A 30 0.63 -2.72 -3.69
C PHE A 30 1.25 -1.52 -4.41
N LEU A 31 1.10 -0.29 -3.88
CA LEU A 31 1.42 0.92 -4.65
C LEU A 31 2.89 0.97 -5.06
N PHE A 32 3.80 0.79 -4.10
CA PHE A 32 5.24 0.85 -4.33
C PHE A 32 5.68 -0.28 -5.27
N SER A 33 5.20 -1.50 -5.01
CA SER A 33 5.45 -2.62 -5.90
C SER A 33 4.98 -2.37 -7.32
N ARG A 34 3.82 -1.71 -7.52
CA ARG A 34 3.26 -1.43 -8.84
C ARG A 34 4.08 -0.42 -9.64
N PHE A 35 4.47 0.70 -9.04
CA PHE A 35 5.16 1.75 -9.79
C PHE A 35 6.69 1.54 -9.83
N GLU A 36 7.30 0.86 -8.85
CA GLU A 36 8.74 0.62 -8.84
C GLU A 36 9.17 -0.52 -9.76
N GLN A 37 8.32 -1.53 -9.97
CA GLN A 37 8.63 -2.67 -10.83
C GLN A 37 9.01 -2.26 -12.26
N PRO A 38 8.24 -1.39 -12.95
CA PRO A 38 8.59 -0.90 -14.30
C PRO A 38 9.86 -0.05 -14.33
N LEU A 39 10.17 0.64 -13.23
CA LEU A 39 11.32 1.54 -13.13
C LEU A 39 12.59 0.83 -12.65
N ARG A 40 12.47 -0.43 -12.22
CA ARG A 40 13.58 -1.20 -11.65
C ARG A 40 14.66 -1.45 -12.69
N GLY A 41 15.90 -1.10 -12.36
CA GLY A 41 17.05 -1.30 -13.23
C GLY A 41 17.22 -0.22 -14.31
N CYS A 42 16.28 0.72 -14.42
CA CYS A 42 16.44 1.88 -15.28
C CYS A 42 17.43 2.87 -14.66
N ARG A 43 18.30 3.45 -15.50
CA ARG A 43 19.12 4.61 -15.13
C ARG A 43 18.44 5.85 -15.70
N PHE A 44 18.37 6.90 -14.89
CA PHE A 44 17.79 8.17 -15.29
C PHE A 44 18.84 9.27 -15.21
N GLU A 45 18.84 10.16 -16.19
CA GLU A 45 19.85 11.20 -16.34
C GLU A 45 19.57 12.42 -15.46
N SER A 46 18.32 12.61 -15.02
CA SER A 46 17.92 13.72 -14.16
C SER A 46 16.72 13.39 -13.27
N ILE A 47 16.48 14.25 -12.27
CA ILE A 47 15.34 14.14 -11.35
C ILE A 47 14.02 14.37 -12.09
N GLU A 48 14.00 15.25 -13.09
CA GLU A 48 12.82 15.54 -13.91
C GLU A 48 12.37 14.29 -14.67
N VAL A 49 13.32 13.54 -15.22
CA VAL A 49 13.04 12.28 -15.92
C VAL A 49 12.46 11.25 -14.94
N ILE A 50 13.01 11.14 -13.72
CA ILE A 50 12.49 10.23 -12.68
C ILE A 50 11.05 10.60 -12.33
N LYS A 51 10.77 11.89 -12.08
CA LYS A 51 9.43 12.38 -11.74
C LYS A 51 8.44 12.11 -12.86
N GLN A 52 8.82 12.35 -14.11
CA GLN A 52 7.94 12.15 -15.26
C GLN A 52 7.61 10.66 -15.45
N ASN A 53 8.61 9.78 -15.40
CA ASN A 53 8.38 8.34 -15.52
C ASN A 53 7.55 7.81 -14.34
N SER A 54 7.86 8.21 -13.11
CA SER A 54 7.08 7.82 -11.93
C SER A 54 5.62 8.27 -12.04
N LEU A 55 5.37 9.49 -12.54
CA LEU A 55 4.03 10.01 -12.75
C LEU A 55 3.27 9.22 -13.84
N ASN A 56 3.97 8.83 -14.91
CA ASN A 56 3.38 8.03 -15.98
C ASN A 56 2.95 6.65 -15.45
N GLU A 57 3.82 5.97 -14.70
CA GLU A 57 3.50 4.67 -14.09
C GLU A 57 2.34 4.78 -13.09
N LEU A 58 2.33 5.83 -12.25
CA LEU A 58 1.22 6.06 -11.31
C LEU A 58 -0.12 6.31 -12.04
N LYS A 59 -0.11 7.04 -13.15
CA LYS A 59 -1.31 7.30 -13.97
C LYS A 59 -1.77 6.06 -14.74
N ALA A 60 -0.88 5.11 -15.01
CA ALA A 60 -1.23 3.87 -15.67
C ALA A 60 -2.00 2.90 -14.75
N ILE A 61 -1.92 3.06 -13.42
CA ILE A 61 -2.70 2.27 -12.47
C ILE A 61 -4.17 2.65 -12.60
N SER A 62 -4.99 1.66 -12.94
CA SER A 62 -6.42 1.86 -13.12
C SER A 62 -7.16 2.03 -11.80
N GLU A 63 -8.29 2.73 -11.82
CA GLU A 63 -9.17 2.87 -10.66
C GLU A 63 -9.66 1.51 -10.13
N THR A 64 -9.89 0.54 -11.02
CA THR A 64 -10.32 -0.82 -10.65
C THR A 64 -9.23 -1.57 -9.87
N GLU A 65 -7.95 -1.33 -10.16
CA GLU A 65 -6.85 -1.90 -9.39
C GLU A 65 -6.74 -1.30 -7.99
N PHE A 66 -7.00 0.00 -7.83
CA PHE A 66 -7.10 0.61 -6.50
C PHE A 66 -8.25 0.02 -5.70
N HIS A 67 -9.44 -0.13 -6.29
CA HIS A 67 -10.56 -0.81 -5.64
C HIS A 67 -10.19 -2.22 -5.18
N ARG A 68 -9.56 -3.01 -6.07
CA ARG A 68 -9.09 -4.34 -5.73
C ARG A 68 -8.08 -4.31 -4.59
N CYS A 69 -7.16 -3.35 -4.57
CA CYS A 69 -6.19 -3.19 -3.47
C CYS A 69 -6.91 -3.01 -2.12
N PHE A 70 -7.94 -2.16 -2.04
CA PHE A 70 -8.68 -1.97 -0.79
C PHE A 70 -9.49 -3.19 -0.36
N GLU A 71 -10.04 -3.97 -1.29
CA GLU A 71 -10.64 -5.27 -0.94
C GLU A 71 -9.60 -6.26 -0.39
N GLU A 72 -8.40 -6.27 -0.98
CA GLU A 72 -7.30 -7.09 -0.48
C GLU A 72 -6.78 -6.64 0.90
N VAL A 73 -6.84 -5.34 1.24
CA VAL A 73 -6.57 -4.86 2.61
C VAL A 73 -7.53 -5.52 3.61
N LYS A 74 -8.83 -5.57 3.31
CA LYS A 74 -9.83 -6.21 4.19
C LYS A 74 -9.53 -7.69 4.40
N LYS A 75 -9.21 -8.41 3.33
CA LYS A 75 -8.81 -9.84 3.41
C LYS A 75 -7.54 -10.02 4.23
N ARG A 76 -6.56 -9.14 4.08
CA ARG A 76 -5.32 -9.17 4.87
C ARG A 76 -5.58 -8.89 6.34
N TRP A 77 -6.49 -7.99 6.70
CA TRP A 77 -6.90 -7.80 8.10
C TRP A 77 -7.51 -9.06 8.69
N LEU A 78 -8.38 -9.77 7.95
CA LEU A 78 -8.91 -11.06 8.39
C LEU A 78 -7.80 -12.10 8.59
N LYS A 79 -6.83 -12.18 7.67
CA LYS A 79 -5.65 -13.04 7.82
C LYS A 79 -4.83 -12.72 9.06
N CYS A 80 -4.66 -11.45 9.41
CA CYS A 80 -3.97 -11.04 10.65
C CYS A 80 -4.67 -11.61 11.88
N ILE A 81 -6.01 -11.53 11.92
CA ILE A 81 -6.81 -12.03 13.04
C ILE A 81 -6.67 -13.55 13.15
N VAL A 82 -6.84 -14.27 12.03
CA VAL A 82 -6.71 -15.74 11.99
C VAL A 82 -5.31 -16.21 12.35
N SER A 83 -4.29 -15.46 11.98
CA SER A 83 -2.88 -15.78 12.27
C SER A 83 -2.46 -15.35 13.68
N ASN A 84 -3.39 -14.89 14.53
CA ASN A 84 -3.10 -14.34 15.85
C ASN A 84 -1.99 -13.26 15.82
N TRP A 85 -2.09 -12.35 14.84
CA TRP A 85 -1.16 -11.26 14.58
C TRP A 85 0.23 -11.68 14.08
N ASP A 86 0.44 -12.95 13.76
CA ASP A 86 1.69 -13.42 13.14
C ASP A 86 1.76 -13.04 11.65
N TYR A 87 2.97 -12.96 11.12
CA TYR A 87 3.21 -12.67 9.71
C TYR A 87 2.79 -13.87 8.84
N PHE A 88 2.01 -13.60 7.79
CA PHE A 88 1.43 -14.64 6.93
C PHE A 88 1.89 -14.55 5.46
N GLU A 89 2.79 -13.63 5.11
CA GLU A 89 3.33 -13.52 3.75
C GLU A 89 4.30 -14.69 3.47
N GLY A 90 3.88 -15.64 2.63
CA GLY A 90 4.65 -16.84 2.27
C GLY A 90 3.94 -18.17 2.56
N ASN A 91 2.87 -18.17 3.37
CA ASN A 91 2.08 -19.37 3.66
C ASN A 91 0.73 -19.32 2.94
N ARG A 92 0.44 -20.35 2.14
CA ARG A 92 -0.89 -20.62 1.56
C ARG A 92 -1.84 -21.02 2.68
N MET A 93 -2.38 -20.04 3.39
CA MET A 93 -3.55 -20.23 4.23
C MET A 93 -4.74 -19.82 3.36
N GLU A 94 -5.37 -20.81 2.73
CA GLU A 94 -6.69 -20.68 2.13
C GLU A 94 -7.66 -20.33 3.26
N ILE A 95 -8.28 -19.15 3.13
CA ILE A 95 -9.44 -18.81 3.93
C ILE A 95 -10.61 -19.20 3.04
N ASP A 96 -11.27 -20.32 3.36
CA ASP A 96 -12.57 -20.66 2.80
C ASP A 96 -13.57 -19.57 3.22
N GLU A 97 -14.37 -19.11 2.24
CA GLU A 97 -15.50 -18.20 2.43
C GLU A 97 -16.62 -18.80 3.29
#